data_AF-B6GW82-F1
#
_entry.id   AF-B6GW82-F1
#
_cell.length_a   1.000
_cell.length_b   1.000
_cell.length_c   1.000
_cell.angle_alpha   90.00
_cell.angle_beta   90.00
_cell.angle_gamma   90.00
#
_symmetry.space_group_name_H-M   'P 1'
#
loop_
_entity.id
_entity.type
_entity.pdbx_description
1 polymer ?
#
loop_
_entity_poly.entity_id
_entity_poly.type
_entity_poly.pdbx_seq_one_letter_code
_entity_poly.pdbx_strand_id
1 'polypeptide(L)'
;MYKPAPRRPKKTSIVRSRSGCKPCRQRRVKCDEKQPSCTACIRRGDKCEVITPGFDFRDGVVLDAKPRSVRLNKPKTTHSKDLPAHGTTTNDEPCHYGPDDFLIEPNHPDNAPTPAPHPIHDERLSCSPPTPQSLTRTFLSPLPSQTIRRSLGRSENEYFYLTHWEKSCVQSLPSSQTQITAMAKEHAPLMHALLALSACNMSRSSPEGTKGGTETSSSQVVYRPKRDYLLPSQHYYGSAIKQIARTIDKGTTSSTSHILAAMVLLCYFESSMGNFASFACHAQGVDTFINTHLSTISSEPIGRELTAACVLAKYHTWWLRMNFSSFSFQLSQGSLSLSPDISNMLRSINARRVIVTSILCESYRVNNIALLQLAPCGTQTSGVTVEECIAYLRIESMRLDEWHAGVSQSELPIESFSGLMDHGVGGIRPLTFRSHYFAMNYAYYVASRIMQCTALLHELNCARGPSNGPEKKEVNFWMTLLIRIVSGLNKQDCLKGNVYSIGVSSLLTACLLRCQNITIGRWVEKWLHEWGISSIFEEGSFPVFQALETIRLINEEKAAGNEIYAIALPEDDGGGTGKYTSYNSQHFDKIITIGRRGISGRLYSELVPINMES
;
A
#
# COMPACT_ATOMS: atom_id res chain seq x y z
N MET A 1 -35.37 39.85 37.06
CA MET A 1 -34.48 38.67 36.86
C MET A 1 -34.03 38.16 38.23
N TYR A 2 -34.38 36.93 38.61
CA TYR A 2 -33.94 36.33 39.88
C TYR A 2 -32.61 35.58 39.69
N LYS A 3 -31.71 35.67 40.68
CA LYS A 3 -30.40 34.99 40.66
C LYS A 3 -30.55 33.47 40.84
N PRO A 4 -29.63 32.65 40.28
CA PRO A 4 -29.71 31.19 40.37
C PRO A 4 -29.53 30.70 41.81
N ALA A 5 -30.29 29.66 42.19
CA ALA A 5 -30.17 29.06 43.51
C ALA A 5 -28.82 28.33 43.70
N PRO A 6 -28.24 28.36 44.92
CA PRO A 6 -26.95 27.76 45.21
C PRO A 6 -26.98 26.22 45.17
N ARG A 7 -25.84 25.63 44.81
CA ARG A 7 -25.71 24.17 44.68
C ARG A 7 -25.78 23.47 46.03
N ARG A 8 -26.56 22.38 46.08
CA ARG A 8 -26.74 21.54 47.27
C ARG A 8 -25.46 20.73 47.58
N PRO A 9 -24.98 20.67 48.83
CA PRO A 9 -23.78 19.92 49.20
C PRO A 9 -24.00 18.40 49.14
N LYS A 10 -22.98 17.65 48.71
CA LYS A 10 -23.02 16.18 48.57
C LYS A 10 -22.99 15.50 49.95
N LYS A 11 -23.81 14.45 50.11
CA LYS A 11 -24.12 13.82 51.41
C LYS A 11 -23.08 12.84 51.97
N THR A 12 -22.03 12.43 51.25
CA THR A 12 -20.93 11.56 51.76
C THR A 12 -19.64 11.62 50.92
N SER A 13 -18.46 11.49 51.56
CA SER A 13 -17.11 11.47 50.94
C SER A 13 -16.60 10.08 50.52
N ILE A 14 -17.49 9.16 50.13
CA ILE A 14 -17.08 7.79 49.76
C ILE A 14 -16.53 7.79 48.32
N VAL A 15 -15.21 7.64 48.18
CA VAL A 15 -14.54 7.34 46.90
C VAL A 15 -14.58 5.82 46.69
N ARG A 16 -15.33 5.37 45.67
CA ARG A 16 -15.36 3.96 45.26
C ARG A 16 -14.17 3.69 44.34
N SER A 17 -13.22 2.84 44.77
CA SER A 17 -12.09 2.45 43.91
C SER A 17 -12.58 1.65 42.70
N ARG A 18 -11.97 1.91 41.53
CA ARG A 18 -12.31 1.23 40.28
C ARG A 18 -11.44 -0.01 40.01
N SER A 19 -10.61 -0.40 40.97
CA SER A 19 -9.56 -1.43 40.83
C SER A 19 -9.81 -2.71 41.64
N GLY A 20 -10.96 -2.83 42.32
CA GLY A 20 -11.31 -4.04 43.06
C GLY A 20 -11.40 -5.30 42.17
N CYS A 21 -11.02 -6.47 42.72
CA CYS A 21 -11.07 -7.75 42.01
C CYS A 21 -12.51 -8.14 41.61
N LYS A 22 -12.62 -9.00 40.59
CA LYS A 22 -13.89 -9.44 39.99
C LYS A 22 -14.87 -10.06 41.01
N PRO A 23 -14.45 -10.96 41.94
CA PRO A 23 -15.36 -11.55 42.92
C PRO A 23 -15.93 -10.52 43.90
N CYS A 24 -15.09 -9.62 44.42
CA CYS A 24 -15.53 -8.57 45.34
C CYS A 24 -16.49 -7.58 44.68
N ARG A 25 -16.27 -7.26 43.40
CA ARG A 25 -17.16 -6.41 42.61
C ARG A 25 -18.52 -7.04 42.34
N GLN A 26 -18.55 -8.31 41.92
CA GLN A 26 -19.80 -9.04 41.70
C GLN A 26 -20.65 -9.07 42.98
N ARG A 27 -19.99 -9.26 44.13
CA ARG A 27 -20.65 -9.29 45.44
C ARG A 27 -20.90 -7.89 46.04
N ARG A 28 -20.47 -6.82 45.35
CA ARG A 28 -20.60 -5.41 45.79
C ARG A 28 -20.01 -5.14 47.19
N VAL A 29 -18.91 -5.82 47.54
CA VAL A 29 -18.17 -5.63 48.80
C VAL A 29 -16.85 -4.91 48.55
N LYS A 30 -16.32 -4.21 49.56
CA LYS A 30 -15.06 -3.47 49.46
C LYS A 30 -13.88 -4.43 49.26
N CYS A 31 -13.08 -4.18 48.23
CA CYS A 31 -11.83 -4.88 47.97
C CYS A 31 -10.67 -4.05 48.52
N ASP A 32 -9.72 -4.68 49.20
CA ASP A 32 -8.49 -4.04 49.70
C ASP A 32 -7.32 -4.11 48.72
N GLU A 33 -7.51 -4.77 47.57
CA GLU A 33 -6.63 -4.73 46.38
C GLU A 33 -5.19 -5.27 46.60
N LYS A 34 -4.95 -5.98 47.71
CA LYS A 34 -3.68 -6.68 47.96
C LYS A 34 -3.42 -7.77 46.92
N GLN A 35 -2.17 -7.90 46.50
CA GLN A 35 -1.66 -8.92 45.59
C GLN A 35 -0.83 -9.95 46.37
N PRO A 36 -0.85 -11.25 46.01
CA PRO A 36 -1.53 -11.87 44.86
C PRO A 36 -3.02 -12.20 45.09
N SER A 37 -3.56 -11.95 46.28
CA SER A 37 -4.99 -12.15 46.58
C SER A 37 -5.47 -11.20 47.66
N CYS A 38 -6.68 -10.64 47.48
CA CYS A 38 -7.25 -9.69 48.43
C CYS A 38 -7.74 -10.42 49.70
N THR A 39 -7.72 -9.74 50.85
CA THR A 39 -8.04 -10.36 52.16
C THR A 39 -9.45 -10.95 52.17
N ALA A 40 -10.38 -10.30 51.46
CA ALA A 40 -11.76 -10.74 51.38
C ALA A 40 -11.94 -12.01 50.52
N CYS A 41 -11.10 -12.25 49.51
CA CYS A 41 -11.10 -13.49 48.73
C CYS A 41 -10.41 -14.62 49.49
N ILE A 42 -9.29 -14.34 50.17
CA ILE A 42 -8.57 -15.32 51.01
C ILE A 42 -9.49 -15.89 52.09
N ARG A 43 -10.20 -15.04 52.84
CA ARG A 43 -11.13 -15.48 53.90
C ARG A 43 -12.28 -16.34 53.38
N ARG A 44 -12.60 -16.25 52.10
CA ARG A 44 -13.71 -16.98 51.46
C ARG A 44 -13.25 -18.22 50.71
N GLY A 45 -11.94 -18.44 50.56
CA GLY A 45 -11.40 -19.49 49.69
C GLY A 45 -11.68 -19.25 48.20
N ASP A 46 -12.06 -18.03 47.81
CA ASP A 46 -12.37 -17.69 46.42
C ASP A 46 -11.07 -17.32 45.66
N LYS A 47 -10.95 -17.73 44.40
CA LYS A 47 -9.83 -17.33 43.53
C LYS A 47 -9.90 -15.82 43.24
N CYS A 48 -8.86 -15.08 43.63
CA CYS A 48 -8.82 -13.63 43.47
C CYS A 48 -8.42 -13.23 42.03
N GLU A 49 -9.41 -12.93 41.19
CA GLU A 49 -9.18 -12.51 39.81
C GLU A 49 -9.14 -10.97 39.69
N VAL A 50 -7.98 -10.44 39.33
CA VAL A 50 -7.83 -9.03 38.96
C VAL A 50 -8.57 -8.78 37.65
N ILE A 51 -9.24 -7.64 37.54
CA ILE A 51 -9.87 -7.23 36.28
C ILE A 51 -8.78 -6.71 35.36
N THR A 52 -8.32 -7.54 34.44
CA THR A 52 -7.67 -7.10 33.21
C THR A 52 -8.76 -6.54 32.29
N PRO A 53 -8.69 -5.29 31.81
CA PRO A 53 -9.67 -4.77 30.88
C PRO A 53 -9.55 -5.51 29.53
N GLY A 54 -10.36 -6.55 29.35
CA GLY A 54 -10.69 -7.10 28.04
C GLY A 54 -11.77 -6.22 27.40
N PHE A 55 -11.56 -5.82 26.16
CA PHE A 55 -12.51 -5.03 25.40
C PHE A 55 -13.56 -5.97 24.78
N ASP A 56 -14.79 -5.96 25.32
CA ASP A 56 -15.97 -6.45 24.61
C ASP A 56 -16.68 -5.24 24.00
N PHE A 57 -16.73 -5.18 22.67
CA PHE A 57 -17.50 -4.19 21.93
C PHE A 57 -18.99 -4.52 22.05
N ARG A 58 -19.79 -3.58 22.56
CA ARG A 58 -21.25 -3.64 22.44
C ARG A 58 -21.69 -2.58 21.45
N ASP A 59 -22.32 -3.01 20.37
CA ASP A 59 -22.94 -2.13 19.38
C ASP A 59 -23.98 -1.22 20.05
N GLY A 60 -23.87 0.08 19.78
CA GLY A 60 -24.80 1.09 20.26
C GLY A 60 -26.13 0.98 19.53
N VAL A 61 -27.06 0.19 20.08
CA VAL A 61 -28.48 0.25 19.68
C VAL A 61 -29.13 1.43 20.41
N VAL A 62 -29.69 2.34 19.61
CA VAL A 62 -30.57 3.44 20.01
C VAL A 62 -31.70 2.89 20.89
N LEU A 63 -31.88 3.46 22.08
CA LEU A 63 -32.98 3.12 22.98
C LEU A 63 -34.31 3.63 22.38
N ASP A 64 -35.04 2.77 21.68
CA ASP A 64 -36.44 3.01 21.37
C ASP A 64 -37.33 2.77 22.60
N ALA A 65 -38.27 3.70 22.78
CA ALA A 65 -39.22 3.72 23.88
C ALA A 65 -40.10 2.45 23.89
N LYS A 66 -40.30 1.90 25.09
CA LYS A 66 -41.18 0.76 25.36
C LYS A 66 -42.59 0.96 24.77
N PRO A 67 -43.13 -0.01 24.00
CA PRO A 67 -44.57 -0.18 23.88
C PRO A 67 -45.12 -0.86 25.13
N ARG A 68 -46.24 -0.33 25.60
CA ARG A 68 -47.02 -0.78 26.76
C ARG A 68 -47.54 -2.21 26.51
N SER A 69 -47.39 -3.09 27.49
CA SER A 69 -47.83 -4.49 27.42
C SER A 69 -49.34 -4.64 27.22
N VAL A 70 -49.75 -5.23 26.10
CA VAL A 70 -51.07 -5.87 25.98
C VAL A 70 -50.87 -7.36 26.23
N ARG A 71 -51.54 -7.87 27.27
CA ARG A 71 -51.52 -9.27 27.66
C ARG A 71 -52.20 -10.12 26.58
N LEU A 72 -51.48 -11.05 25.97
CA LEU A 72 -52.05 -12.14 25.17
C LEU A 72 -52.17 -13.38 26.04
N ASN A 73 -53.41 -13.80 26.30
CA ASN A 73 -53.74 -15.07 26.93
C ASN A 73 -53.44 -16.24 25.97
N LYS A 74 -52.96 -17.35 26.53
CA LYS A 74 -52.73 -18.63 25.84
C LYS A 74 -54.05 -19.31 25.40
N PRO A 75 -53.99 -20.24 24.41
CA PRO A 75 -55.12 -20.65 23.59
C PRO A 75 -55.87 -21.88 24.13
N LYS A 76 -57.16 -22.02 23.77
CA LYS A 76 -57.91 -23.30 23.75
C LYS A 76 -58.94 -23.34 22.62
N THR A 77 -58.68 -24.25 21.66
CA THR A 77 -59.57 -25.25 21.02
C THR A 77 -61.02 -24.90 20.59
N THR A 78 -61.38 -25.04 19.31
CA THR A 78 -61.99 -26.25 18.68
C THR A 78 -62.53 -25.97 17.25
N HIS A 79 -62.34 -26.96 16.35
CA HIS A 79 -63.16 -27.47 15.20
C HIS A 79 -64.11 -26.55 14.39
N SER A 80 -64.39 -26.74 13.09
CA SER A 80 -63.92 -27.55 11.95
C SER A 80 -64.81 -27.18 10.72
N LYS A 81 -64.51 -27.78 9.54
CA LYS A 81 -65.30 -27.90 8.28
C LYS A 81 -65.17 -26.75 7.26
N ASP A 82 -64.96 -26.95 5.95
CA ASP A 82 -64.91 -28.14 5.09
C ASP A 82 -64.08 -27.83 3.80
N LEU A 83 -63.60 -28.91 3.16
CA LEU A 83 -63.00 -29.06 1.81
C LEU A 83 -64.10 -28.99 0.70
N PRO A 84 -63.86 -29.14 -0.64
CA PRO A 84 -62.71 -29.78 -1.31
C PRO A 84 -62.17 -29.14 -2.62
N ALA A 85 -61.12 -29.81 -3.09
CA ALA A 85 -60.32 -29.61 -4.30
C ALA A 85 -60.96 -30.12 -5.61
N HIS A 86 -60.36 -29.73 -6.74
CA HIS A 86 -60.17 -30.62 -7.90
C HIS A 86 -58.91 -30.19 -8.66
N GLY A 87 -58.03 -31.15 -8.97
CA GLY A 87 -57.01 -31.03 -10.00
C GLY A 87 -57.36 -31.91 -11.19
N THR A 88 -56.69 -31.72 -12.33
CA THR A 88 -56.41 -32.77 -13.33
C THR A 88 -55.23 -32.36 -14.23
N THR A 89 -54.45 -33.38 -14.55
CA THR A 89 -53.33 -33.58 -15.50
C THR A 89 -53.68 -33.34 -16.97
N THR A 90 -52.68 -33.08 -17.85
CA THR A 90 -52.11 -34.03 -18.85
C THR A 90 -51.16 -33.37 -19.89
N ASN A 91 -50.05 -34.07 -20.14
CA ASN A 91 -49.14 -34.22 -21.30
C ASN A 91 -49.50 -33.59 -22.68
N ASP A 92 -48.49 -33.09 -23.42
CA ASP A 92 -47.89 -33.73 -24.62
C ASP A 92 -46.96 -32.76 -25.41
N GLU A 93 -45.81 -33.29 -25.86
CA GLU A 93 -44.81 -32.77 -26.81
C GLU A 93 -45.24 -33.06 -28.29
N PRO A 94 -44.45 -32.85 -29.38
CA PRO A 94 -43.70 -31.69 -29.90
C PRO A 94 -43.96 -31.44 -31.44
N CYS A 95 -43.20 -30.52 -32.05
CA CYS A 95 -42.60 -30.54 -33.42
C CYS A 95 -43.03 -29.55 -34.56
N HIS A 96 -41.97 -29.05 -35.25
CA HIS A 96 -41.80 -28.61 -36.65
C HIS A 96 -42.41 -27.30 -37.20
N TYR A 97 -41.54 -26.39 -37.68
CA TYR A 97 -41.22 -26.17 -39.11
C TYR A 97 -40.09 -25.12 -39.30
N GLY A 98 -39.11 -25.44 -40.14
CA GLY A 98 -38.34 -24.51 -41.01
C GLY A 98 -38.26 -25.18 -42.40
N PRO A 99 -37.42 -24.77 -43.37
CA PRO A 99 -36.65 -23.54 -43.63
C PRO A 99 -36.77 -23.06 -45.12
N ASP A 100 -35.77 -22.28 -45.60
CA ASP A 100 -35.36 -21.90 -46.98
C ASP A 100 -35.48 -20.37 -47.25
N ASP A 101 -34.43 -19.55 -47.39
CA ASP A 101 -33.11 -19.59 -48.05
C ASP A 101 -33.16 -19.22 -49.55
N PHE A 102 -32.47 -18.14 -49.95
CA PHE A 102 -31.91 -17.93 -51.32
C PHE A 102 -30.88 -16.78 -51.35
N LEU A 103 -29.76 -17.09 -52.01
CA LEU A 103 -28.47 -16.40 -52.09
C LEU A 103 -28.27 -15.60 -53.40
N ILE A 104 -27.21 -14.74 -53.40
CA ILE A 104 -26.08 -14.60 -54.37
C ILE A 104 -25.70 -13.14 -54.76
N GLU A 105 -24.39 -12.88 -54.63
CA GLU A 105 -23.45 -11.72 -54.73
C GLU A 105 -23.23 -11.07 -56.14
N PRO A 106 -22.13 -10.31 -56.49
CA PRO A 106 -20.99 -9.68 -55.74
C PRO A 106 -20.55 -8.24 -56.16
N ASN A 107 -19.69 -7.60 -55.35
CA ASN A 107 -18.39 -7.00 -55.76
C ASN A 107 -17.66 -6.24 -54.61
N HIS A 108 -16.36 -6.53 -54.44
CA HIS A 108 -15.32 -5.83 -53.65
C HIS A 108 -14.52 -4.90 -54.62
N PRO A 109 -13.47 -4.12 -54.24
CA PRO A 109 -12.97 -3.67 -52.93
C PRO A 109 -12.61 -2.15 -52.84
N ASP A 110 -12.34 -1.63 -51.63
CA ASP A 110 -11.10 -0.86 -51.34
C ASP A 110 -11.02 -0.27 -49.90
N ASN A 111 -9.87 -0.57 -49.27
CA ASN A 111 -9.03 0.26 -48.39
C ASN A 111 -9.45 0.67 -46.96
N ALA A 112 -8.89 -0.06 -45.99
CA ALA A 112 -8.26 0.50 -44.79
C ALA A 112 -6.72 0.42 -44.95
N PRO A 113 -5.90 1.23 -44.24
CA PRO A 113 -5.02 0.58 -43.27
C PRO A 113 -4.60 1.37 -42.02
N THR A 114 -4.39 0.57 -40.97
CA THR A 114 -3.62 0.74 -39.72
C THR A 114 -2.14 1.13 -39.94
N PRO A 115 -1.46 1.80 -38.99
CA PRO A 115 -0.01 1.91 -39.00
C PRO A 115 0.69 1.01 -37.95
N ALA A 116 1.64 0.20 -38.43
CA ALA A 116 2.80 -0.31 -37.69
C ALA A 116 4.07 -0.08 -38.56
N PRO A 117 5.27 0.08 -37.95
CA PRO A 117 6.44 0.63 -38.64
C PRO A 117 7.29 -0.45 -39.34
N HIS A 118 7.81 -0.12 -40.53
CA HIS A 118 8.85 -0.88 -41.22
C HIS A 118 10.19 -0.11 -41.30
N PRO A 119 11.33 -0.84 -41.39
CA PRO A 119 12.67 -0.27 -41.48
C PRO A 119 13.04 0.12 -42.91
N ILE A 120 13.88 1.14 -43.05
CA ILE A 120 14.41 1.63 -44.34
C ILE A 120 15.70 0.88 -44.68
N HIS A 121 15.76 0.38 -45.92
CA HIS A 121 16.92 -0.21 -46.58
C HIS A 121 17.78 0.84 -47.29
N ASP A 122 19.07 0.51 -47.38
CA ASP A 122 20.13 1.08 -48.21
C ASP A 122 19.73 1.37 -49.67
N GLU A 123 20.30 2.46 -50.20
CA GLU A 123 20.43 2.71 -51.63
C GLU A 123 21.92 2.64 -52.05
N ARG A 124 22.16 1.95 -53.15
CA ARG A 124 23.47 1.52 -53.68
C ARG A 124 24.31 2.67 -54.24
N LEU A 125 25.64 2.50 -54.23
CA LEU A 125 26.51 2.88 -55.36
C LEU A 125 27.76 1.97 -55.42
N SER A 126 28.04 1.51 -56.64
CA SER A 126 29.05 0.53 -57.04
C SER A 126 30.38 1.21 -57.38
N CYS A 127 31.53 0.60 -57.03
CA CYS A 127 32.77 0.67 -57.80
C CYS A 127 33.76 -0.47 -57.44
N SER A 128 34.47 -0.93 -58.47
CA SER A 128 35.24 -2.18 -58.62
C SER A 128 36.58 -2.25 -57.85
N PRO A 129 37.25 -3.43 -57.78
CA PRO A 129 38.40 -3.67 -56.91
C PRO A 129 39.76 -3.52 -57.62
N PRO A 130 40.88 -3.38 -56.87
CA PRO A 130 42.19 -3.81 -57.33
C PRO A 130 42.73 -5.01 -56.53
N THR A 131 43.35 -5.93 -57.26
CA THR A 131 44.06 -7.14 -56.80
C THR A 131 45.53 -6.82 -56.38
N PRO A 132 46.36 -7.78 -55.93
CA PRO A 132 47.03 -7.71 -54.63
C PRO A 132 48.56 -7.51 -54.72
N GLN A 133 49.18 -7.02 -53.65
CA GLN A 133 50.63 -7.18 -53.44
C GLN A 133 50.94 -7.77 -52.06
N SER A 134 51.70 -8.86 -52.13
CA SER A 134 52.31 -9.65 -51.06
C SER A 134 53.13 -8.80 -50.08
N LEU A 135 53.22 -9.21 -48.82
CA LEU A 135 54.50 -9.53 -48.17
C LEU A 135 54.31 -10.16 -46.76
N THR A 136 54.83 -11.39 -46.66
CA THR A 136 55.51 -12.03 -45.51
C THR A 136 54.78 -12.35 -44.19
N ARG A 137 54.63 -13.67 -43.99
CA ARG A 137 54.49 -14.45 -42.75
C ARG A 137 55.37 -13.95 -41.59
N THR A 138 54.79 -13.99 -40.39
CA THR A 138 55.51 -14.39 -39.17
C THR A 138 54.64 -15.35 -38.38
N PHE A 139 55.16 -16.56 -38.16
CA PHE A 139 54.53 -17.61 -37.37
C PHE A 139 54.63 -17.27 -35.88
N LEU A 140 53.51 -17.32 -35.17
CA LEU A 140 53.48 -17.53 -33.72
C LEU A 140 52.44 -18.62 -33.39
N SER A 141 52.83 -19.48 -32.46
CA SER A 141 52.37 -20.83 -32.15
C SER A 141 50.87 -21.01 -31.84
N PRO A 142 50.32 -22.25 -31.89
CA PRO A 142 48.90 -22.50 -31.62
C PRO A 142 48.56 -22.24 -30.15
N LEU A 143 47.50 -21.46 -29.89
CA LEU A 143 46.90 -21.36 -28.56
C LEU A 143 46.44 -22.75 -28.07
N PRO A 144 46.62 -23.09 -26.79
CA PRO A 144 46.09 -24.33 -26.24
C PRO A 144 44.54 -24.32 -26.22
N SER A 145 44.01 -25.49 -26.55
CA SER A 145 42.64 -25.91 -26.76
C SER A 145 41.53 -25.23 -25.92
N GLN A 146 40.42 -24.95 -26.59
CA GLN A 146 39.14 -24.37 -26.13
C GLN A 146 38.40 -25.11 -24.98
N THR A 147 39.04 -26.02 -24.26
CA THR A 147 38.36 -26.90 -23.28
C THR A 147 38.61 -26.50 -21.82
N ILE A 148 39.45 -25.49 -21.55
CA ILE A 148 39.74 -24.98 -20.19
C ILE A 148 39.35 -23.49 -20.07
N ARG A 149 38.07 -23.17 -20.34
CA ARG A 149 37.49 -21.83 -20.08
C ARG A 149 36.08 -21.88 -19.47
N ARG A 150 35.70 -23.00 -18.85
CA ARG A 150 34.42 -23.18 -18.14
C ARG A 150 34.52 -23.00 -16.62
N SER A 151 35.37 -22.08 -16.18
CA SER A 151 35.24 -21.41 -14.88
C SER A 151 35.21 -19.91 -15.15
N LEU A 152 34.02 -19.37 -15.42
CA LEU A 152 33.78 -17.95 -15.64
C LEU A 152 34.21 -17.16 -14.39
N GLY A 153 35.37 -16.51 -14.46
CA GLY A 153 35.67 -15.42 -13.54
C GLY A 153 34.64 -14.32 -13.76
N ARG A 154 33.79 -14.06 -12.76
CA ARG A 154 32.89 -12.90 -12.76
C ARG A 154 33.73 -11.63 -12.94
N SER A 155 33.20 -10.63 -13.64
CA SER A 155 33.91 -9.34 -13.72
C SER A 155 34.02 -8.71 -12.32
N GLU A 156 35.01 -7.87 -12.09
CA GLU A 156 35.16 -7.14 -10.82
C GLU A 156 33.89 -6.34 -10.46
N ASN A 157 33.23 -5.79 -11.49
CA ASN A 157 31.95 -5.09 -11.35
C ASN A 157 30.82 -6.00 -10.87
N GLU A 158 30.72 -7.24 -11.37
CA GLU A 158 29.71 -8.20 -10.90
C GLU A 158 29.93 -8.54 -9.42
N TYR A 159 31.18 -8.81 -9.02
CA TYR A 159 31.51 -9.12 -7.62
C TYR A 159 31.14 -7.96 -6.68
N PHE A 160 31.40 -6.73 -7.12
CA PHE A 160 31.05 -5.53 -6.38
C PHE A 160 29.53 -5.40 -6.16
N TYR A 161 28.71 -5.57 -7.21
CA TYR A 161 27.25 -5.51 -7.08
C TYR A 161 26.66 -6.69 -6.30
N LEU A 162 27.25 -7.87 -6.37
CA LEU A 162 26.84 -9.02 -5.55
C LEU A 162 27.11 -8.77 -4.06
N THR A 163 28.26 -8.19 -3.74
CA THR A 163 28.59 -7.83 -2.35
C THR A 163 27.59 -6.80 -1.82
N HIS A 164 27.20 -5.82 -2.64
CA HIS A 164 26.17 -4.85 -2.25
C HIS A 164 24.78 -5.49 -2.10
N TRP A 165 24.43 -6.43 -2.98
CA TRP A 165 23.17 -7.17 -2.90
C TRP A 165 23.01 -7.85 -1.54
N GLU A 166 24.03 -8.61 -1.11
CA GLU A 166 24.03 -9.36 0.15
C GLU A 166 23.97 -8.46 1.38
N LYS A 167 24.54 -7.25 1.29
CA LYS A 167 24.58 -6.30 2.41
C LYS A 167 23.36 -5.40 2.52
N SER A 168 22.76 -5.03 1.39
CA SER A 168 21.85 -3.88 1.34
C SER A 168 20.51 -4.19 0.68
N CYS A 169 20.48 -4.97 -0.39
CA CYS A 169 19.22 -5.21 -1.13
C CYS A 169 18.43 -6.35 -0.51
N VAL A 170 19.11 -7.46 -0.21
CA VAL A 170 18.46 -8.69 0.21
C VAL A 170 17.74 -8.54 1.55
N GLN A 171 18.29 -7.76 2.47
CA GLN A 171 17.74 -7.52 3.81
C GLN A 171 16.39 -6.76 3.76
N SER A 172 16.18 -5.99 2.70
CA SER A 172 15.00 -5.16 2.47
C SER A 172 13.90 -5.91 1.71
N LEU A 173 14.21 -7.08 1.16
CA LEU A 173 13.24 -7.94 0.50
C LEU A 173 12.55 -8.87 1.52
N PRO A 174 11.30 -9.29 1.25
CA PRO A 174 10.62 -10.34 2.03
C PRO A 174 11.43 -11.65 2.10
N SER A 175 10.99 -12.58 2.96
CA SER A 175 11.65 -13.76 3.56
C SER A 175 12.61 -14.64 2.73
N SER A 176 12.71 -14.48 1.41
CA SER A 176 13.47 -15.32 0.47
C SER A 176 14.94 -14.89 0.30
N GLN A 177 15.58 -14.40 1.37
CA GLN A 177 16.84 -13.65 1.28
C GLN A 177 18.03 -14.51 0.81
N THR A 178 18.21 -15.71 1.37
CA THR A 178 19.37 -16.57 1.04
C THR A 178 19.16 -17.41 -0.21
N GLN A 179 17.91 -17.73 -0.55
CA GLN A 179 17.59 -18.64 -1.65
C GLN A 179 17.73 -17.99 -3.02
N ILE A 180 17.29 -16.72 -3.19
CA ILE A 180 17.41 -16.01 -4.47
C ILE A 180 18.88 -15.90 -4.91
N THR A 181 19.78 -15.58 -3.98
CA THR A 181 21.22 -15.49 -4.28
C THR A 181 21.80 -16.83 -4.74
N ALA A 182 21.38 -17.94 -4.13
CA ALA A 182 21.82 -19.27 -4.53
C ALA A 182 21.29 -19.64 -5.92
N MET A 183 19.98 -19.48 -6.14
CA MET A 183 19.33 -19.70 -7.44
C MET A 183 19.97 -18.88 -8.56
N ALA A 184 20.35 -17.64 -8.28
CA ALA A 184 20.97 -16.76 -9.26
C ALA A 184 22.32 -17.31 -9.77
N LYS A 185 23.09 -18.03 -8.93
CA LYS A 185 24.40 -18.57 -9.35
C LYS A 185 24.29 -19.58 -10.48
N GLU A 186 23.15 -20.26 -10.60
CA GLU A 186 22.90 -21.32 -11.57
C GLU A 186 22.03 -20.86 -12.75
N HIS A 187 21.48 -19.64 -12.69
CA HIS A 187 20.54 -19.12 -13.68
C HIS A 187 20.89 -17.70 -14.15
N ALA A 188 21.48 -17.61 -15.35
CA ALA A 188 21.98 -16.35 -15.90
C ALA A 188 20.94 -15.21 -15.99
N PRO A 189 19.67 -15.43 -16.43
CA PRO A 189 18.68 -14.36 -16.44
C PRO A 189 18.38 -13.80 -15.04
N LEU A 190 18.38 -14.67 -14.02
CA LEU A 190 18.15 -14.27 -12.63
C LEU A 190 19.36 -13.52 -12.07
N MET A 191 20.58 -13.96 -12.38
CA MET A 191 21.80 -13.22 -12.04
C MET A 191 21.78 -11.80 -12.59
N HIS A 192 21.40 -11.63 -13.86
CA HIS A 192 21.30 -10.30 -14.46
C HIS A 192 20.23 -9.43 -13.80
N ALA A 193 19.05 -9.98 -13.48
CA ALA A 193 18.01 -9.22 -12.76
C ALA A 193 18.49 -8.78 -11.35
N LEU A 194 19.21 -9.66 -10.65
CA LEU A 194 19.82 -9.36 -9.34
C LEU A 194 20.86 -8.24 -9.45
N LEU A 195 21.79 -8.35 -10.40
CA LEU A 195 22.81 -7.33 -10.64
C LEU A 195 22.19 -5.99 -11.04
N ALA A 196 21.13 -6.01 -11.86
CA ALA A 196 20.38 -4.82 -12.24
C ALA A 196 19.78 -4.11 -11.03
N LEU A 197 19.07 -4.83 -10.17
CA LEU A 197 18.45 -4.26 -8.97
C LEU A 197 19.50 -3.76 -7.97
N SER A 198 20.60 -4.50 -7.81
CA SER A 198 21.71 -4.10 -6.91
C SER A 198 22.39 -2.81 -7.37
N ALA A 199 22.74 -2.72 -8.67
CA ALA A 199 23.32 -1.51 -9.24
C ALA A 199 22.35 -0.32 -9.21
N CYS A 200 21.05 -0.55 -9.44
CA CYS A 200 20.00 0.44 -9.30
C CYS A 200 19.91 0.99 -7.87
N ASN A 201 19.88 0.09 -6.87
CA ASN A 201 19.85 0.47 -5.47
C ASN A 201 21.07 1.32 -5.08
N MET A 202 22.26 0.95 -5.54
CA MET A 202 23.47 1.73 -5.27
C MET A 202 23.47 3.09 -5.96
N SER A 203 23.02 3.16 -7.21
CA SER A 203 22.84 4.40 -7.97
C SER A 203 21.96 5.40 -7.21
N ARG A 204 20.85 4.91 -6.64
CA ARG A 204 19.90 5.72 -5.88
C ARG A 204 20.37 6.08 -4.48
N SER A 205 21.13 5.18 -3.84
CA SER A 205 21.72 5.43 -2.51
C SER A 205 22.91 6.40 -2.55
N SER A 206 23.37 6.78 -3.74
CA SER A 206 24.50 7.70 -3.95
C SER A 206 24.14 8.76 -4.99
N PRO A 207 23.15 9.63 -4.72
CA PRO A 207 22.67 10.63 -5.68
C PRO A 207 23.77 11.61 -6.10
N GLU A 208 23.71 12.09 -7.35
CA GLU A 208 24.60 13.15 -7.85
C GLU A 208 23.79 14.40 -8.22
N GLY A 209 24.30 15.58 -7.81
CA GLY A 209 23.70 16.87 -8.12
C GLY A 209 24.30 17.46 -9.38
N THR A 210 23.45 17.93 -10.29
CA THR A 210 23.89 18.71 -11.47
C THR A 210 23.39 20.15 -11.31
N LYS A 211 24.28 21.14 -11.44
CA LYS A 211 23.85 22.55 -11.52
C LYS A 211 23.19 22.77 -12.89
N GLY A 212 21.96 23.28 -12.91
CA GLY A 212 21.27 23.64 -14.16
C GLY A 212 22.14 24.56 -15.00
N GLY A 213 22.45 24.16 -16.23
CA GLY A 213 23.23 24.96 -17.15
C GLY A 213 22.36 25.96 -17.89
N THR A 214 22.40 27.23 -17.45
CA THR A 214 22.43 28.49 -18.24
C THR A 214 22.44 29.65 -17.24
N GLU A 215 23.30 30.64 -17.44
CA GLU A 215 23.65 31.72 -16.48
C GLU A 215 22.55 32.73 -16.14
N THR A 216 21.27 32.43 -16.36
CA THR A 216 20.19 33.36 -16.02
C THR A 216 18.97 32.63 -15.45
N SER A 217 18.67 32.91 -14.17
CA SER A 217 17.56 32.45 -13.32
C SER A 217 17.72 31.13 -12.54
N SER A 218 17.91 31.30 -11.21
CA SER A 218 17.93 30.30 -10.11
C SER A 218 18.87 29.10 -10.22
N SER A 219 19.90 29.07 -9.37
CA SER A 219 20.88 27.99 -9.23
C SER A 219 20.32 26.74 -8.52
N GLN A 220 19.21 26.17 -8.99
CA GLN A 220 18.63 24.97 -8.39
C GLN A 220 19.43 23.72 -8.80
N VAL A 221 19.90 22.96 -7.81
CA VAL A 221 20.61 21.69 -8.04
C VAL A 221 19.58 20.60 -8.25
N VAL A 222 19.57 20.00 -9.43
CA VAL A 222 18.72 18.83 -9.71
C VAL A 222 19.50 17.58 -9.33
N TYR A 223 18.93 16.80 -8.41
CA TYR A 223 19.49 15.52 -7.98
C TYR A 223 18.93 14.38 -8.81
N ARG A 224 19.81 13.44 -9.13
CA ARG A 224 19.49 12.25 -9.92
C ARG A 224 20.30 11.04 -9.46
N PRO A 225 19.93 9.81 -9.84
CA PRO A 225 20.76 8.65 -9.52
C PRO A 225 22.14 8.76 -10.16
N LYS A 226 23.16 8.24 -9.47
CA LYS A 226 24.55 8.30 -9.95
C LYS A 226 24.78 7.45 -11.19
N ARG A 227 25.33 8.06 -12.24
CA ARG A 227 25.43 7.45 -13.58
C ARG A 227 26.31 6.22 -13.61
N ASP A 228 27.39 6.22 -12.83
CA ASP A 228 28.37 5.13 -12.78
C ASP A 228 27.71 3.78 -12.47
N TYR A 229 26.63 3.78 -11.68
CA TYR A 229 25.87 2.59 -11.33
C TYR A 229 24.57 2.46 -12.13
N LEU A 230 23.98 3.58 -12.58
CA LEU A 230 22.77 3.57 -13.39
C LEU A 230 22.97 2.88 -14.73
N LEU A 231 24.05 3.18 -15.46
CA LEU A 231 24.29 2.61 -16.79
C LEU A 231 24.50 1.08 -16.73
N PRO A 232 25.33 0.53 -15.82
CA PRO A 232 25.39 -0.92 -15.61
C PRO A 232 24.04 -1.53 -15.19
N SER A 233 23.25 -0.84 -14.36
CA SER A 233 21.93 -1.34 -13.94
C SER A 233 21.00 -1.55 -15.14
N GLN A 234 20.96 -0.60 -16.08
CA GLN A 234 20.17 -0.67 -17.30
C GLN A 234 20.70 -1.76 -18.26
N HIS A 235 22.02 -1.92 -18.34
CA HIS A 235 22.64 -2.97 -19.15
C HIS A 235 22.24 -4.37 -18.67
N TYR A 236 22.35 -4.63 -17.36
CA TYR A 236 21.96 -5.92 -16.78
C TYR A 236 20.44 -6.13 -16.89
N TYR A 237 19.64 -5.09 -16.67
CA TYR A 237 18.18 -5.13 -16.83
C TYR A 237 17.79 -5.57 -18.25
N GLY A 238 18.35 -4.93 -19.28
CA GLY A 238 18.07 -5.27 -20.68
C GLY A 238 18.56 -6.68 -21.04
N SER A 239 19.67 -7.13 -20.45
CA SER A 239 20.19 -8.49 -20.63
C SER A 239 19.29 -9.54 -19.98
N ALA A 240 18.74 -9.26 -18.80
CA ALA A 240 17.78 -10.13 -18.11
C ALA A 240 16.53 -10.34 -18.96
N ILE A 241 15.89 -9.25 -19.43
CA ILE A 241 14.68 -9.33 -20.26
C ILE A 241 14.91 -10.16 -21.52
N LYS A 242 15.97 -9.86 -22.27
CA LYS A 242 16.29 -10.59 -23.52
C LYS A 242 16.45 -12.08 -23.29
N GLN A 243 17.04 -12.49 -22.16
CA GLN A 243 17.24 -13.90 -21.85
C GLN A 243 15.99 -14.57 -21.27
N ILE A 244 15.20 -13.86 -20.47
CA ILE A 244 13.90 -14.35 -19.99
C ILE A 244 12.99 -14.65 -21.20
N ALA A 245 12.84 -13.69 -22.12
CA ALA A 245 12.03 -13.86 -23.34
C ALA A 245 12.47 -15.12 -24.12
N ARG A 246 13.77 -15.26 -24.41
CA ARG A 246 14.32 -16.44 -25.08
C ARG A 246 14.10 -17.75 -24.33
N THR A 247 14.01 -17.72 -22.99
CA THR A 247 13.79 -18.92 -22.18
C THR A 247 12.32 -19.33 -22.21
N ILE A 248 11.41 -18.35 -22.15
CA ILE A 248 9.97 -18.55 -22.28
C ILE A 248 9.65 -19.09 -23.68
N ASP A 249 10.20 -18.50 -24.74
CA ASP A 249 9.97 -18.92 -26.14
C ASP A 249 10.40 -20.38 -26.40
N LYS A 250 11.42 -20.85 -25.68
CA LYS A 250 11.92 -22.23 -25.80
C LYS A 250 11.07 -23.26 -25.05
N GLY A 251 10.07 -22.84 -24.28
CA GLY A 251 9.17 -23.73 -23.53
C GLY A 251 9.86 -24.51 -22.40
N THR A 252 11.02 -24.05 -21.91
CA THR A 252 11.76 -24.78 -20.86
C THR A 252 11.09 -24.58 -19.50
N THR A 253 10.33 -25.58 -19.02
CA THR A 253 9.59 -25.53 -17.75
C THR A 253 10.47 -25.72 -16.50
N SER A 254 11.70 -26.22 -16.66
CA SER A 254 12.64 -26.55 -15.58
C SER A 254 13.12 -25.35 -14.74
N SER A 255 12.69 -24.13 -15.07
CA SER A 255 13.14 -22.89 -14.42
C SER A 255 12.00 -22.00 -13.90
N THR A 256 10.80 -22.55 -13.66
CA THR A 256 9.60 -21.76 -13.25
C THR A 256 9.90 -20.78 -12.12
N SER A 257 10.45 -21.24 -10.99
CA SER A 257 10.79 -20.37 -9.85
C SER A 257 11.96 -19.41 -10.13
N HIS A 258 12.90 -19.78 -11.01
CA HIS A 258 14.00 -18.89 -11.41
C HIS A 258 13.52 -17.75 -12.31
N ILE A 259 12.62 -18.05 -13.26
CA ILE A 259 11.98 -17.06 -14.13
C ILE A 259 11.10 -16.14 -13.29
N LEU A 260 10.25 -16.70 -12.43
CA LEU A 260 9.41 -15.91 -11.52
C LEU A 260 10.26 -14.99 -10.64
N ALA A 261 11.34 -15.50 -10.04
CA ALA A 261 12.26 -14.69 -9.25
C ALA A 261 12.84 -13.54 -10.07
N ALA A 262 13.28 -13.81 -11.30
CA ALA A 262 13.85 -12.78 -12.16
C ALA A 262 12.82 -11.70 -12.49
N MET A 263 11.59 -12.08 -12.85
CA MET A 263 10.50 -11.14 -13.14
C MET A 263 10.13 -10.29 -11.91
N VAL A 264 10.07 -10.89 -10.71
CA VAL A 264 9.82 -10.16 -9.46
C VAL A 264 10.92 -9.14 -9.16
N LEU A 265 12.19 -9.47 -9.39
CA LEU A 265 13.29 -8.50 -9.23
C LEU A 265 13.19 -7.35 -10.24
N LEU A 266 12.72 -7.61 -11.46
CA LEU A 266 12.45 -6.57 -12.46
C LEU A 266 11.27 -5.68 -12.03
N CYS A 267 10.21 -6.23 -11.43
CA CYS A 267 9.15 -5.42 -10.81
C CYS A 267 9.70 -4.49 -9.72
N TYR A 268 10.59 -4.98 -8.84
CA TYR A 268 11.22 -4.13 -7.83
C TYR A 268 12.12 -3.06 -8.43
N PHE A 269 12.81 -3.35 -9.55
CA PHE A 269 13.58 -2.37 -10.30
C PHE A 269 12.67 -1.25 -10.82
N GLU A 270 11.55 -1.60 -11.47
CA GLU A 270 10.65 -0.59 -12.05
C GLU A 270 9.92 0.24 -11.00
N SER A 271 9.49 -0.41 -9.91
CA SER A 271 8.90 0.30 -8.76
C SER A 271 9.92 1.28 -8.15
N SER A 272 11.18 0.84 -8.01
CA SER A 272 12.27 1.67 -7.53
C SER A 272 12.50 2.89 -8.43
N MET A 273 12.51 2.69 -9.73
CA MET A 273 12.68 3.76 -10.69
C MET A 273 11.43 4.63 -10.84
N GLY A 274 10.32 4.34 -10.17
CA GLY A 274 9.06 5.08 -10.34
C GLY A 274 8.54 5.03 -11.78
N ASN A 275 8.81 3.93 -12.50
CA ASN A 275 8.40 3.74 -13.89
C ASN A 275 7.13 2.91 -13.94
N PHE A 276 5.99 3.56 -13.70
CA PHE A 276 4.72 2.90 -13.46
C PHE A 276 4.17 2.16 -14.68
N ALA A 277 4.37 2.69 -15.89
CA ALA A 277 3.94 2.03 -17.13
C ALA A 277 4.70 0.71 -17.38
N SER A 278 6.03 0.73 -17.25
CA SER A 278 6.85 -0.48 -17.37
C SER A 278 6.53 -1.47 -16.25
N PHE A 279 6.38 -0.98 -15.01
CA PHE A 279 5.97 -1.82 -13.88
C PHE A 279 4.64 -2.54 -14.17
N ALA A 280 3.62 -1.84 -14.68
CA ALA A 280 2.33 -2.43 -14.99
C ALA A 280 2.46 -3.56 -16.02
N CYS A 281 3.27 -3.38 -17.06
CA CYS A 281 3.58 -4.41 -18.04
C CYS A 281 4.22 -5.65 -17.39
N HIS A 282 5.25 -5.46 -16.57
CA HIS A 282 5.90 -6.57 -15.86
C HIS A 282 4.97 -7.27 -14.88
N ALA A 283 4.20 -6.51 -14.09
CA ALA A 283 3.26 -7.07 -13.12
C ALA A 283 2.17 -7.90 -13.80
N GLN A 284 1.63 -7.45 -14.93
CA GLN A 284 0.68 -8.23 -15.74
C GLN A 284 1.31 -9.51 -16.29
N GLY A 285 2.56 -9.44 -16.76
CA GLY A 285 3.34 -10.60 -17.17
C GLY A 285 3.51 -11.61 -16.03
N VAL A 286 3.84 -11.13 -14.83
CA VAL A 286 3.98 -11.99 -13.63
C VAL A 286 2.64 -12.60 -13.24
N ASP A 287 1.55 -11.84 -13.23
CA ASP A 287 0.20 -12.36 -12.92
C ASP A 287 -0.18 -13.49 -13.89
N THR A 288 0.05 -13.28 -15.19
CA THR A 288 -0.19 -14.29 -16.23
C THR A 288 0.67 -15.53 -15.98
N PHE A 289 1.95 -15.34 -15.65
CA PHE A 289 2.89 -16.42 -15.39
C PHE A 289 2.51 -17.24 -14.14
N ILE A 290 2.13 -16.57 -13.04
CA ILE A 290 1.68 -17.18 -11.80
C ILE A 290 0.41 -17.99 -12.05
N ASN A 291 -0.58 -17.43 -12.74
CA ASN A 291 -1.83 -18.12 -13.02
C ASN A 291 -1.61 -19.36 -13.91
N THR A 292 -0.74 -19.25 -14.91
CA THR A 292 -0.42 -20.37 -15.82
C THR A 292 0.29 -21.52 -15.10
N HIS A 293 1.12 -21.21 -14.09
CA HIS A 293 1.93 -22.20 -13.37
C HIS A 293 1.52 -22.34 -11.90
N LEU A 294 0.26 -22.04 -11.58
CA LEU A 294 -0.20 -21.89 -10.20
C LEU A 294 0.04 -23.15 -9.37
N SER A 295 -0.22 -24.33 -9.92
CA SER A 295 -0.01 -25.61 -9.22
C SER A 295 1.46 -25.81 -8.81
N THR A 296 2.40 -25.53 -9.72
CA THR A 296 3.84 -25.67 -9.48
C THR A 296 4.31 -24.63 -8.47
N ILE A 297 3.98 -23.35 -8.69
CA ILE A 297 4.39 -22.23 -7.82
C ILE A 297 3.82 -22.38 -6.40
N SER A 298 2.56 -22.81 -6.28
CA SER A 298 1.91 -22.99 -4.98
C SER A 298 2.53 -24.15 -4.18
N SER A 299 3.06 -25.17 -4.87
CA SER A 299 3.68 -26.33 -4.23
C SER A 299 5.06 -26.01 -3.64
N GLU A 300 5.82 -25.12 -4.28
CA GLU A 300 7.17 -24.77 -3.86
C GLU A 300 7.19 -23.66 -2.79
N PRO A 301 7.93 -23.81 -1.68
CA PRO A 301 8.07 -22.75 -0.67
C PRO A 301 8.53 -21.40 -1.24
N ILE A 302 9.55 -21.44 -2.11
CA ILE A 302 10.06 -20.25 -2.78
C ILE A 302 9.04 -19.63 -3.73
N GLY A 303 8.23 -20.45 -4.42
CA GLY A 303 7.16 -19.97 -5.29
C GLY A 303 6.11 -19.15 -4.53
N ARG A 304 5.71 -19.62 -3.33
CA ARG A 304 4.79 -18.88 -2.45
C ARG A 304 5.39 -17.57 -1.93
N GLU A 305 6.67 -17.58 -1.56
CA GLU A 305 7.38 -16.37 -1.11
C GLU A 305 7.56 -15.34 -2.23
N LEU A 306 7.88 -15.79 -3.46
CA LEU A 306 7.98 -14.93 -4.64
C LEU A 306 6.63 -14.34 -5.03
N THR A 307 5.55 -15.11 -4.89
CA THR A 307 4.18 -14.61 -5.07
C THR A 307 3.87 -13.51 -4.06
N ALA A 308 4.22 -13.72 -2.78
CA ALA A 308 4.07 -12.70 -1.74
C ALA A 308 4.87 -11.43 -2.05
N ALA A 309 6.11 -11.57 -2.53
CA ALA A 309 6.96 -10.46 -2.94
C ALA A 309 6.37 -9.68 -4.13
N CYS A 310 5.85 -10.37 -5.14
CA CYS A 310 5.17 -9.74 -6.28
C CYS A 310 3.97 -8.92 -5.82
N VAL A 311 3.08 -9.53 -5.02
CA VAL A 311 1.88 -8.87 -4.50
C VAL A 311 2.25 -7.62 -3.68
N LEU A 312 3.28 -7.72 -2.84
CA LEU A 312 3.75 -6.57 -2.06
C LEU A 312 4.26 -5.43 -2.97
N ALA A 313 5.03 -5.76 -4.02
CA ALA A 313 5.50 -4.79 -4.99
C ALA A 313 4.33 -4.07 -5.68
N LYS A 314 3.28 -4.80 -6.06
CA LYS A 314 2.06 -4.22 -6.67
C LYS A 314 1.39 -3.21 -5.74
N TYR A 315 1.21 -3.55 -4.47
CA TYR A 315 0.63 -2.62 -3.50
C TYR A 315 1.51 -1.40 -3.22
N HIS A 316 2.83 -1.59 -3.16
CA HIS A 316 3.77 -0.49 -3.00
C HIS A 316 3.73 0.48 -4.17
N THR A 317 3.79 -0.02 -5.40
CA THR A 317 3.73 0.82 -6.60
C THR A 317 2.36 1.51 -6.74
N TRP A 318 1.26 0.81 -6.44
CA TRP A 318 -0.06 1.42 -6.40
C TRP A 318 -0.11 2.59 -5.40
N TRP A 319 0.43 2.38 -4.20
CA TRP A 319 0.46 3.40 -3.14
C TRP A 319 1.23 4.66 -3.55
N LEU A 320 2.41 4.50 -4.17
CA LEU A 320 3.23 5.62 -4.65
C LEU A 320 2.48 6.48 -5.68
N ARG A 321 1.65 5.86 -6.53
CA ARG A 321 0.91 6.56 -7.59
C ARG A 321 -0.37 7.24 -7.09
N MET A 322 -1.01 6.69 -6.05
CA MET A 322 -2.41 7.03 -5.73
C MET A 322 -2.65 8.54 -5.55
N ASN A 323 -1.90 9.22 -4.67
CA ASN A 323 -2.08 10.68 -4.45
C ASN A 323 -1.42 11.56 -5.52
N PHE A 324 -0.48 11.00 -6.28
CA PHE A 324 0.31 11.72 -7.29
C PHE A 324 -0.15 11.33 -8.69
N SER A 325 -1.47 11.40 -8.86
CA SER A 325 -2.22 11.12 -10.08
C SER A 325 -3.45 12.01 -10.12
N SER A 326 -4.17 12.06 -11.25
CA SER A 326 -5.40 12.84 -11.37
C SER A 326 -6.55 12.25 -10.54
N PHE A 327 -7.54 13.06 -10.15
CA PHE A 327 -8.75 12.54 -9.49
C PHE A 327 -9.52 11.56 -10.37
N SER A 328 -9.48 11.72 -11.69
CA SER A 328 -10.07 10.77 -12.64
C SER A 328 -9.42 9.38 -12.51
N PHE A 329 -8.09 9.34 -12.45
CA PHE A 329 -7.35 8.11 -12.21
C PHE A 329 -7.70 7.51 -10.83
N GLN A 330 -7.74 8.33 -9.78
CA GLN A 330 -8.07 7.87 -8.43
C GLN A 330 -9.48 7.25 -8.35
N LEU A 331 -10.46 7.84 -9.05
CA LEU A 331 -11.84 7.33 -9.13
C LEU A 331 -11.97 6.04 -9.95
N SER A 332 -11.13 5.86 -10.97
CA SER A 332 -11.18 4.70 -11.87
C SER A 332 -10.46 3.46 -11.33
N GLN A 333 -9.82 3.55 -10.16
CA GLN A 333 -9.09 2.42 -9.57
C GLN A 333 -10.02 1.25 -9.22
N GLY A 334 -9.82 0.13 -9.92
CA GLY A 334 -10.48 -1.15 -9.65
C GLY A 334 -10.07 -1.77 -8.30
N SER A 335 -10.76 -2.85 -7.90
CA SER A 335 -10.46 -3.53 -6.63
C SER A 335 -9.04 -4.09 -6.62
N LEU A 336 -8.38 -3.93 -5.47
CA LEU A 336 -7.06 -4.48 -5.19
C LEU A 336 -7.16 -5.78 -4.37
N SER A 337 -8.37 -6.35 -4.27
CA SER A 337 -8.63 -7.59 -3.57
C SER A 337 -7.84 -8.74 -4.19
N LEU A 338 -7.33 -9.62 -3.34
CA LEU A 338 -6.62 -10.82 -3.75
C LEU A 338 -7.61 -11.91 -4.16
N SER A 339 -7.25 -12.72 -5.16
CA SER A 339 -8.02 -13.93 -5.46
C SER A 339 -8.00 -14.89 -4.27
N PRO A 340 -9.02 -15.76 -4.12
CA PRO A 340 -9.07 -16.73 -3.02
C PRO A 340 -7.83 -17.63 -2.95
N ASP A 341 -7.32 -18.08 -4.10
CA ASP A 341 -6.13 -18.96 -4.17
C ASP A 341 -4.87 -18.26 -3.66
N ILE A 342 -4.63 -17.02 -4.11
CA ILE A 342 -3.50 -16.22 -3.65
C ILE A 342 -3.67 -15.87 -2.18
N SER A 343 -4.87 -15.49 -1.73
CA SER A 343 -5.16 -15.20 -0.33
C SER A 343 -4.86 -16.40 0.58
N ASN A 344 -5.31 -17.60 0.20
CA ASN A 344 -5.04 -18.84 0.92
C ASN A 344 -3.55 -19.19 0.94
N MET A 345 -2.85 -19.02 -0.19
CA MET A 345 -1.41 -19.21 -0.28
C MET A 345 -0.66 -18.29 0.69
N LEU A 346 -0.98 -17.00 0.72
CA LEU A 346 -0.32 -16.03 1.59
C LEU A 346 -0.58 -16.31 3.08
N ARG A 347 -1.79 -16.77 3.43
CA ARG A 347 -2.11 -17.22 4.79
C ARG A 347 -1.28 -18.44 5.19
N SER A 348 -1.08 -19.39 4.28
CA SER A 348 -0.32 -20.63 4.55
C SER A 348 1.15 -20.38 4.95
N ILE A 349 1.75 -19.29 4.45
CA ILE A 349 3.11 -18.89 4.77
C ILE A 349 3.16 -17.76 5.81
N ASN A 350 2.03 -17.39 6.42
CA ASN A 350 1.92 -16.30 7.38
C ASN A 350 2.52 -14.98 6.83
N ALA A 351 2.19 -14.61 5.59
CA ALA A 351 2.70 -13.41 4.91
C ALA A 351 2.08 -12.11 5.47
N ARG A 352 2.33 -11.82 6.75
CA ARG A 352 1.66 -10.75 7.52
C ARG A 352 1.78 -9.38 6.88
N ARG A 353 2.97 -9.02 6.40
CA ARG A 353 3.22 -7.75 5.73
C ARG A 353 2.33 -7.60 4.50
N VAL A 354 2.25 -8.62 3.67
CA VAL A 354 1.45 -8.58 2.43
C VAL A 354 -0.04 -8.44 2.74
N ILE A 355 -0.52 -9.20 3.73
CA ILE A 355 -1.93 -9.16 4.13
C ILE A 355 -2.31 -7.77 4.69
N VAL A 356 -1.54 -7.21 5.63
CA VAL A 356 -1.88 -5.89 6.20
C VAL A 356 -1.75 -4.77 5.16
N THR A 357 -0.76 -4.86 4.27
CA THR A 357 -0.62 -3.89 3.17
C THR A 357 -1.78 -4.01 2.17
N SER A 358 -2.29 -5.23 1.90
CA SER A 358 -3.48 -5.41 1.05
C SER A 358 -4.70 -4.70 1.64
N ILE A 359 -4.92 -4.85 2.94
CA ILE A 359 -6.04 -4.23 3.66
C ILE A 359 -5.87 -2.72 3.69
N LEU A 360 -4.65 -2.22 3.92
CA LEU A 360 -4.33 -0.80 3.89
C LEU A 360 -4.68 -0.16 2.54
N CYS A 361 -4.18 -0.73 1.45
CA CYS A 361 -4.39 -0.19 0.12
C CYS A 361 -5.87 -0.25 -0.30
N GLU A 362 -6.56 -1.37 -0.04
CA GLU A 362 -7.98 -1.48 -0.39
C GLU A 362 -8.86 -0.56 0.47
N SER A 363 -8.58 -0.46 1.78
CA SER A 363 -9.26 0.49 2.66
C SER A 363 -9.06 1.92 2.18
N TYR A 364 -7.84 2.28 1.76
CA TYR A 364 -7.55 3.61 1.26
C TYR A 364 -8.29 3.88 -0.06
N ARG A 365 -8.22 2.96 -1.02
CA ARG A 365 -8.89 3.08 -2.33
C ARG A 365 -10.39 3.30 -2.16
N VAL A 366 -11.05 2.44 -1.39
CA VAL A 366 -12.50 2.49 -1.18
C VAL A 366 -12.92 3.78 -0.45
N ASN A 367 -12.18 4.16 0.60
CA ASN A 367 -12.43 5.41 1.30
C ASN A 367 -12.29 6.63 0.38
N ASN A 368 -11.23 6.64 -0.44
CA ASN A 368 -10.95 7.73 -1.36
C ASN A 368 -12.00 7.85 -2.47
N ILE A 369 -12.47 6.73 -3.04
CA ILE A 369 -13.56 6.72 -4.01
C ILE A 369 -14.83 7.35 -3.40
N ALA A 370 -15.25 6.89 -2.22
CA ALA A 370 -16.42 7.45 -1.54
C ALA A 370 -16.26 8.96 -1.28
N LEU A 371 -15.07 9.38 -0.87
CA LEU A 371 -14.77 10.78 -0.59
C LEU A 371 -14.84 11.66 -1.84
N LEU A 372 -14.29 11.18 -2.96
CA LEU A 372 -14.30 11.92 -4.23
C LEU A 372 -15.69 11.98 -4.86
N GLN A 373 -16.52 10.96 -4.68
CA GLN A 373 -17.94 11.00 -5.09
C GLN A 373 -18.74 12.08 -4.33
N LEU A 374 -18.39 12.33 -3.08
CA LEU A 374 -19.01 13.37 -2.25
C LEU A 374 -18.40 14.77 -2.45
N ALA A 375 -17.33 14.88 -3.25
CA ALA A 375 -16.64 16.13 -3.51
C ALA A 375 -17.32 16.98 -4.60
N PRO A 376 -17.06 18.30 -4.67
CA PRO A 376 -17.66 19.19 -5.67
C PRO A 376 -17.38 18.79 -7.12
N CYS A 377 -16.26 18.10 -7.35
CA CYS A 377 -15.84 17.61 -8.65
C CYS A 377 -16.43 16.25 -9.01
N GLY A 378 -17.50 15.81 -8.33
CA GLY A 378 -18.14 14.51 -8.48
C GLY A 378 -18.52 14.20 -9.93
N THR A 379 -17.57 13.66 -10.69
CA THR A 379 -17.80 13.04 -11.97
C THR A 379 -18.36 11.65 -11.68
N GLN A 380 -19.58 11.39 -12.17
CA GLN A 380 -20.20 10.07 -12.09
C GLN A 380 -19.42 9.09 -12.97
N THR A 381 -18.34 8.51 -12.45
CA THR A 381 -17.50 7.54 -13.17
C THR A 381 -17.18 6.29 -12.36
N SER A 382 -17.49 6.28 -11.06
CA SER A 382 -17.28 5.10 -10.23
C SER A 382 -18.49 4.17 -10.33
N GLY A 383 -18.26 2.90 -10.64
CA GLY A 383 -19.30 1.86 -10.68
C GLY A 383 -19.79 1.37 -9.31
N VAL A 384 -19.51 2.11 -8.23
CA VAL A 384 -19.82 1.74 -6.84
C VAL A 384 -20.39 2.97 -6.12
N THR A 385 -21.37 2.79 -5.23
CA THR A 385 -21.99 3.85 -4.42
C THR A 385 -21.22 4.13 -3.12
N VAL A 386 -21.45 5.29 -2.50
CA VAL A 386 -20.87 5.65 -1.20
C VAL A 386 -21.25 4.63 -0.11
N GLU A 387 -22.51 4.18 -0.10
CA GLU A 387 -23.01 3.18 0.85
C GLU A 387 -22.32 1.82 0.68
N GLU A 388 -22.10 1.39 -0.56
CA GLU A 388 -21.32 0.18 -0.87
C GLU A 388 -19.87 0.34 -0.43
N CYS A 389 -19.25 1.51 -0.67
CA CYS A 389 -17.91 1.79 -0.16
C CYS A 389 -17.84 1.67 1.38
N ILE A 390 -18.82 2.21 2.11
CA ILE A 390 -18.90 2.08 3.56
C ILE A 390 -19.04 0.61 3.98
N ALA A 391 -19.84 -0.19 3.25
CA ALA A 391 -19.95 -1.62 3.49
C ALA A 391 -18.62 -2.35 3.26
N TYR A 392 -17.90 -2.03 2.18
CA TYR A 392 -16.57 -2.59 1.90
C TYR A 392 -15.54 -2.22 2.97
N LEU A 393 -15.55 -0.99 3.49
CA LEU A 393 -14.67 -0.59 4.60
C LEU A 393 -14.94 -1.41 5.88
N ARG A 394 -16.19 -1.81 6.13
CA ARG A 394 -16.51 -2.70 7.26
C ARG A 394 -15.93 -4.10 7.04
N ILE A 395 -16.01 -4.63 5.82
CA ILE A 395 -15.40 -5.93 5.47
C ILE A 395 -13.87 -5.87 5.68
N GLU A 396 -13.21 -4.82 5.20
CA GLU A 396 -11.77 -4.63 5.40
C GLU A 396 -11.42 -4.43 6.89
N SER A 397 -12.29 -3.80 7.68
CA SER A 397 -12.12 -3.68 9.13
C SER A 397 -12.13 -5.05 9.82
N MET A 398 -13.07 -5.93 9.45
CA MET A 398 -13.13 -7.31 9.96
C MET A 398 -11.88 -8.11 9.58
N ARG A 399 -11.41 -8.00 8.33
CA ARG A 399 -10.15 -8.63 7.89
C ARG A 399 -8.96 -8.13 8.69
N LEU A 400 -8.96 -6.86 9.07
CA LEU A 400 -7.91 -6.26 9.89
C LEU A 400 -7.96 -6.72 11.34
N ASP A 401 -9.16 -6.92 11.89
CA ASP A 401 -9.36 -7.55 13.21
C ASP A 401 -8.82 -8.97 13.24
N GLU A 402 -9.13 -9.78 12.22
CA GLU A 402 -8.58 -11.13 12.07
C GLU A 402 -7.06 -11.13 11.98
N TRP A 403 -6.49 -10.21 11.18
CA TRP A 403 -5.04 -10.05 11.08
C TRP A 403 -4.43 -9.72 12.45
N HIS A 404 -5.02 -8.77 13.19
CA HIS A 404 -4.51 -8.34 14.50
C HIS A 404 -4.63 -9.42 15.57
N ALA A 405 -5.74 -10.18 15.57
CA ALA A 405 -5.94 -11.32 16.46
C ALA A 405 -4.89 -12.42 16.24
N GLY A 406 -4.35 -12.54 15.03
CA GLY A 406 -3.24 -13.43 14.71
C GLY A 406 -1.87 -12.93 15.17
N VAL A 407 -1.73 -11.67 15.62
CA VAL A 407 -0.44 -11.08 15.97
C VAL A 407 0.11 -11.66 17.27
N SER A 408 1.34 -12.17 17.23
CA SER A 408 1.99 -12.73 18.42
C SER A 408 2.42 -11.65 19.41
N GLN A 409 2.52 -11.98 20.69
CA GLN A 409 2.94 -11.01 21.73
C GLN A 409 4.33 -10.38 21.46
N SER A 410 5.23 -11.10 20.79
CA SER A 410 6.55 -10.60 20.40
C SER A 410 6.53 -9.55 19.28
N GLU A 411 5.45 -9.50 18.52
CA GLU A 411 5.26 -8.58 17.39
C GLU A 411 4.46 -7.33 17.78
N LEU A 412 3.82 -7.35 18.95
CA LEU A 412 3.18 -6.20 19.57
C LEU A 412 4.23 -5.23 20.15
N PRO A 413 3.82 -3.97 20.43
CA PRO A 413 4.68 -3.02 21.11
C PRO A 413 5.27 -3.55 22.42
N ILE A 414 6.51 -3.19 22.73
CA ILE A 414 7.19 -3.58 23.98
C ILE A 414 6.53 -2.93 25.20
N GLU A 415 6.05 -1.70 25.05
CA GLU A 415 5.40 -0.93 26.11
C GLU A 415 3.88 -0.99 26.00
N SER A 416 3.19 -1.07 27.15
CA SER A 416 1.73 -0.98 27.21
C SER A 416 1.23 0.40 26.76
N PHE A 417 0.06 0.44 26.10
CA PHE A 417 -0.60 1.66 25.65
C PHE A 417 -1.04 2.60 26.79
N SER A 418 -0.76 2.27 28.05
CA SER A 418 -1.18 2.99 29.27
C SER A 418 -0.80 4.48 29.32
N GLY A 419 0.13 4.95 28.47
CA GLY A 419 0.53 6.35 28.33
C GLY A 419 -0.31 7.21 27.36
N LEU A 420 -1.40 6.68 26.78
CA LEU A 420 -2.26 7.38 25.80
C LEU A 420 -2.92 8.68 26.31
N MET A 421 -2.97 8.88 27.63
CA MET A 421 -3.72 9.97 28.27
C MET A 421 -2.84 11.12 28.78
N ASP A 422 -1.51 10.99 28.72
CA ASP A 422 -0.62 12.03 29.22
C ASP A 422 -0.32 13.05 28.12
N HIS A 423 -1.26 13.97 27.92
CA HIS A 423 -1.04 15.21 27.17
C HIS A 423 -0.29 16.26 28.01
N GLY A 424 0.58 15.80 28.93
CA GLY A 424 1.50 16.66 29.65
C GLY A 424 2.46 17.36 28.70
N VAL A 425 2.60 18.66 28.92
CA VAL A 425 3.55 19.58 28.29
C VAL A 425 4.92 18.91 28.10
N GLY A 426 5.27 18.46 26.87
CA GLY A 426 6.66 18.07 26.60
C GLY A 426 7.01 17.03 25.53
N GLY A 427 6.09 16.32 24.85
CA GLY A 427 6.46 15.54 23.66
C GLY A 427 5.68 14.23 23.40
N ILE A 428 5.79 13.72 22.18
CA ILE A 428 5.23 12.43 21.75
C ILE A 428 6.10 11.30 22.29
N ARG A 429 5.56 10.49 23.21
CA ARG A 429 6.27 9.32 23.77
C ARG A 429 6.40 8.21 22.72
N PRO A 430 7.63 7.82 22.33
CA PRO A 430 7.83 6.74 21.36
C PRO A 430 7.18 5.42 21.75
N LEU A 431 6.78 4.65 20.73
CA LEU A 431 6.33 3.29 20.86
C LEU A 431 7.35 2.38 20.17
N THR A 432 7.98 1.50 20.96
CA THR A 432 9.09 0.67 20.50
C THR A 432 8.64 -0.76 20.21
N PHE A 433 9.32 -1.40 19.26
CA PHE A 433 9.08 -2.77 18.82
C PHE A 433 10.40 -3.53 18.79
N ARG A 434 10.33 -4.87 18.79
CA ARG A 434 11.53 -5.71 18.74
C ARG A 434 12.28 -5.63 17.41
N SER A 435 11.63 -5.19 16.34
CA SER A 435 12.25 -5.02 15.02
C SER A 435 11.55 -3.92 14.22
N HIS A 436 12.29 -3.32 13.29
CA HIS A 436 11.76 -2.43 12.26
C HIS A 436 10.60 -3.08 11.48
N TYR A 437 10.73 -4.39 11.18
CA TYR A 437 9.71 -5.13 10.45
C TYR A 437 8.35 -5.15 11.18
N PHE A 438 8.35 -5.40 12.50
CA PHE A 438 7.13 -5.41 13.30
C PHE A 438 6.55 -4.01 13.49
N ALA A 439 7.40 -2.99 13.71
CA ALA A 439 6.96 -1.60 13.80
C ALA A 439 6.24 -1.15 12.52
N MET A 440 6.80 -1.42 11.34
CA MET A 440 6.19 -1.04 10.07
C MET A 440 4.89 -1.81 9.78
N ASN A 441 4.83 -3.12 10.08
CA ASN A 441 3.58 -3.88 9.93
C ASN A 441 2.47 -3.31 10.84
N TYR A 442 2.81 -2.91 12.07
CA TYR A 442 1.86 -2.28 12.98
C TYR A 442 1.51 -0.85 12.55
N ALA A 443 2.43 -0.11 11.93
CA ALA A 443 2.14 1.18 11.32
C ALA A 443 1.13 1.04 10.18
N TYR A 444 1.24 0.01 9.33
CA TYR A 444 0.24 -0.29 8.30
C TYR A 444 -1.12 -0.66 8.90
N TYR A 445 -1.14 -1.41 10.00
CA TYR A 445 -2.36 -1.68 10.76
C TYR A 445 -3.04 -0.38 11.23
N VAL A 446 -2.28 0.52 11.86
CA VAL A 446 -2.81 1.81 12.34
C VAL A 446 -3.27 2.70 11.19
N ALA A 447 -2.49 2.78 10.11
CA ALA A 447 -2.87 3.51 8.90
C ALA A 447 -4.16 2.95 8.29
N SER A 448 -4.34 1.63 8.29
CA SER A 448 -5.57 1.00 7.80
C SER A 448 -6.78 1.44 8.63
N ARG A 449 -6.65 1.53 9.97
CA ARG A 449 -7.72 2.07 10.84
C ARG A 449 -8.06 3.52 10.52
N ILE A 450 -7.06 4.35 10.22
CA ILE A 450 -7.28 5.74 9.80
C ILE A 450 -8.09 5.77 8.50
N MET A 451 -7.75 4.92 7.53
CA MET A 451 -8.46 4.84 6.24
C MET A 451 -9.86 4.21 6.36
N GLN A 452 -10.11 3.41 7.40
CA GLN A 452 -11.41 2.79 7.67
C GLN A 452 -12.38 3.72 8.41
N CYS A 453 -11.93 4.87 8.90
CA CYS A 453 -12.81 5.85 9.54
C CYS A 453 -13.82 6.43 8.54
N THR A 454 -15.12 6.24 8.79
CA THR A 454 -16.21 6.72 7.90
C THR A 454 -16.83 8.05 8.32
N ALA A 455 -16.37 8.63 9.44
CA ALA A 455 -16.91 9.85 10.03
C ALA A 455 -17.04 11.00 9.02
N LEU A 456 -15.96 11.25 8.30
CA LEU A 456 -15.89 12.30 7.29
C LEU A 456 -16.90 12.05 6.16
N LEU A 457 -17.07 10.80 5.73
CA LEU A 457 -18.02 10.43 4.69
C LEU A 457 -19.46 10.71 5.15
N HIS A 458 -19.79 10.35 6.40
CA HIS A 458 -21.11 10.65 6.98
C HIS A 458 -21.36 12.15 7.14
N GLU A 459 -20.36 12.93 7.56
CA GLU A 459 -20.46 14.40 7.65
C GLU A 459 -20.75 15.03 6.29
N LEU A 460 -20.03 14.60 5.25
CA LEU A 460 -20.19 15.11 3.89
C LEU A 460 -21.55 14.70 3.29
N ASN A 461 -22.00 13.45 3.51
CA ASN A 461 -23.25 12.94 2.96
C ASN A 461 -24.50 13.59 3.61
N CYS A 462 -24.43 13.92 4.91
CA CYS A 462 -25.60 14.45 5.63
C CYS A 462 -25.80 15.97 5.50
N ALA A 463 -24.97 16.68 4.73
CA ALA A 463 -24.94 18.16 4.63
C ALA A 463 -24.97 18.89 6.00
N ARG A 464 -24.52 18.21 7.07
CA ARG A 464 -24.45 18.79 8.42
C ARG A 464 -23.12 19.53 8.57
N GLY A 465 -23.17 20.66 9.27
CA GLY A 465 -21.95 21.40 9.63
C GLY A 465 -20.97 20.54 10.45
N PRO A 466 -19.70 20.98 10.58
CA PRO A 466 -18.65 20.19 11.25
C PRO A 466 -19.09 19.78 12.65
N SER A 467 -19.10 18.48 12.92
CA SER A 467 -19.45 17.95 14.24
C SER A 467 -18.18 17.75 15.08
N ASN A 468 -18.20 18.09 16.37
CA ASN A 468 -17.16 17.70 17.33
C ASN A 468 -17.42 16.29 17.89
N GLY A 469 -17.85 15.38 17.02
CA GLY A 469 -18.34 14.05 17.38
C GLY A 469 -17.26 13.12 17.96
N PRO A 470 -17.67 11.98 18.54
CA PRO A 470 -16.76 10.94 19.04
C PRO A 470 -15.81 10.41 17.96
N GLU A 471 -16.18 10.48 16.68
CA GLU A 471 -15.41 9.90 15.58
C GLU A 471 -14.21 10.75 15.13
N LYS A 472 -14.26 12.10 15.25
CA LYS A 472 -13.04 12.94 15.07
C LYS A 472 -11.98 12.64 16.13
N LYS A 473 -12.40 12.13 17.29
CA LYS A 473 -11.47 11.67 18.34
C LYS A 473 -10.82 10.35 17.96
N GLU A 474 -11.47 9.52 17.16
CA GLU A 474 -10.94 8.24 16.69
C GLU A 474 -9.77 8.43 15.70
N VAL A 475 -9.95 9.25 14.66
CA VAL A 475 -8.83 9.54 13.72
C VAL A 475 -7.65 10.14 14.47
N ASN A 476 -7.89 11.10 15.37
CA ASN A 476 -6.83 11.69 16.18
C ASN A 476 -6.13 10.67 17.08
N PHE A 477 -6.87 9.71 17.64
CA PHE A 477 -6.31 8.63 18.43
C PHE A 477 -5.36 7.77 17.59
N TRP A 478 -5.82 7.30 16.41
CA TRP A 478 -5.00 6.47 15.53
C TRP A 478 -3.80 7.23 14.99
N MET A 479 -3.96 8.50 14.61
CA MET A 479 -2.86 9.36 14.20
C MET A 479 -1.84 9.58 15.31
N THR A 480 -2.30 9.78 16.55
CA THR A 480 -1.41 9.88 17.71
C THR A 480 -0.66 8.56 17.90
N LEU A 481 -1.30 7.42 17.70
CA LEU A 481 -0.61 6.14 17.77
C LEU A 481 0.43 5.98 16.65
N LEU A 482 0.10 6.39 15.43
CA LEU A 482 1.01 6.34 14.27
C LEU A 482 2.27 7.17 14.52
N ILE A 483 2.13 8.43 14.96
CA ILE A 483 3.31 9.28 15.24
C ILE A 483 4.14 8.77 16.42
N ARG A 484 3.55 8.05 17.37
CA ARG A 484 4.31 7.36 18.44
C ARG A 484 5.13 6.19 17.89
N ILE A 485 4.58 5.40 16.97
CA ILE A 485 5.33 4.34 16.29
C ILE A 485 6.49 4.97 15.51
N VAL A 486 6.20 5.99 14.70
CA VAL A 486 7.21 6.68 13.90
C VAL A 486 8.29 7.32 14.76
N SER A 487 7.95 7.92 15.91
CA SER A 487 8.96 8.48 16.81
C SER A 487 9.83 7.42 17.50
N GLY A 488 9.42 6.15 17.49
CA GLY A 488 10.22 5.01 17.94
C GLY A 488 11.08 4.36 16.84
N LEU A 489 10.92 4.76 15.58
CA LEU A 489 11.69 4.22 14.45
C LEU A 489 13.07 4.88 14.33
N ASN A 490 14.07 4.08 13.94
CA ASN A 490 15.37 4.59 13.52
C ASN A 490 15.32 5.03 12.05
N LYS A 491 15.78 6.25 11.74
CA LYS A 491 15.76 6.80 10.36
C LYS A 491 16.60 5.95 9.39
N GLN A 492 17.75 5.44 9.82
CA GLN A 492 18.62 4.60 8.98
C GLN A 492 17.97 3.24 8.68
N ASP A 493 17.26 2.67 9.64
CA ASP A 493 16.51 1.43 9.43
C ASP A 493 15.33 1.66 8.47
N CYS A 494 14.70 2.83 8.50
CA CYS A 494 13.68 3.19 7.51
C CYS A 494 14.27 3.28 6.10
N LEU A 495 15.41 3.95 5.94
CA LEU A 495 16.10 4.09 4.66
C LEU A 495 16.46 2.75 4.04
N LYS A 496 16.92 1.80 4.84
CA LYS A 496 17.27 0.46 4.37
C LYS A 496 16.05 -0.44 4.23
N GLY A 497 15.23 -0.52 5.26
CA GLY A 497 14.16 -1.49 5.40
C GLY A 497 12.91 -1.20 4.57
N ASN A 498 12.71 0.05 4.14
CA ASN A 498 11.51 0.43 3.41
C ASN A 498 11.71 0.56 1.88
N VAL A 499 12.92 0.41 1.34
CA VAL A 499 13.24 0.67 -0.09
C VAL A 499 12.21 0.08 -1.06
N TYR A 500 11.74 -1.13 -0.77
CA TYR A 500 10.82 -1.92 -1.60
C TYR A 500 9.41 -2.08 -0.98
N SER A 501 9.02 -1.15 -0.11
CA SER A 501 7.70 -1.15 0.55
C SER A 501 7.23 0.27 0.85
N ILE A 502 5.99 0.40 1.33
CA ILE A 502 5.42 1.71 1.66
C ILE A 502 6.24 2.41 2.75
N GLY A 503 6.87 3.53 2.39
CA GLY A 503 7.68 4.32 3.30
C GLY A 503 6.84 5.15 4.28
N VAL A 504 7.44 5.48 5.42
CA VAL A 504 6.85 6.35 6.47
C VAL A 504 6.44 7.72 5.92
N SER A 505 7.24 8.30 5.03
CA SER A 505 7.00 9.64 4.43
C SER A 505 5.66 9.69 3.68
N SER A 506 5.48 8.77 2.73
CA SER A 506 4.23 8.62 1.97
C SER A 506 3.06 8.18 2.85
N LEU A 507 3.32 7.32 3.85
CA LEU A 507 2.30 6.82 4.79
C LEU A 507 1.69 7.96 5.62
N LEU A 508 2.55 8.82 6.19
CA LEU A 508 2.13 9.99 6.96
C LEU A 508 1.39 11.00 6.09
N THR A 509 1.84 11.22 4.86
CA THR A 509 1.18 12.12 3.90
C THR A 509 -0.27 11.70 3.66
N ALA A 510 -0.50 10.42 3.31
CA ALA A 510 -1.85 9.91 3.08
C ALA A 510 -2.71 9.96 4.36
N CYS A 511 -2.17 9.57 5.51
CA CYS A 511 -2.92 9.56 6.77
C CYS A 511 -3.28 10.98 7.24
N LEU A 512 -2.44 11.98 6.98
CA LEU A 512 -2.68 13.36 7.39
C LEU A 512 -3.83 14.02 6.63
N LEU A 513 -4.16 13.53 5.42
CA LEU A 513 -5.37 13.94 4.67
C LEU A 513 -6.67 13.53 5.37
N ARG A 514 -6.62 12.57 6.31
CA ARG A 514 -7.79 12.16 7.10
C ARG A 514 -7.86 12.88 8.45
N CYS A 515 -6.79 13.54 8.87
CA CYS A 515 -6.62 14.08 10.21
C CYS A 515 -6.68 15.61 10.23
N GLN A 516 -7.60 16.21 11.01
CA GLN A 516 -7.72 17.67 11.09
C GLN A 516 -6.93 18.31 12.25
N ASN A 517 -6.16 17.53 13.01
CA ASN A 517 -5.38 18.05 14.13
C ASN A 517 -4.07 18.70 13.65
N ILE A 518 -4.01 20.04 13.69
CA ILE A 518 -2.85 20.83 13.27
C ILE A 518 -1.59 20.55 14.11
N THR A 519 -1.71 20.18 15.39
CA THR A 519 -0.54 19.86 16.23
C THR A 519 0.15 18.59 15.74
N ILE A 520 -0.64 17.58 15.33
CA ILE A 520 -0.11 16.37 14.70
C ILE A 520 0.52 16.73 13.35
N GLY A 521 -0.16 17.54 12.54
CA GLY A 521 0.36 18.00 11.24
C GLY A 521 1.72 18.70 11.35
N ARG A 522 1.87 19.63 12.29
CA ARG A 522 3.15 20.33 12.54
C ARG A 522 4.25 19.39 13.02
N TRP A 523 3.91 18.36 13.78
CA TRP A 523 4.89 17.35 14.17
C TRP A 523 5.39 16.55 12.96
N VAL A 524 4.48 16.13 12.08
CA VAL A 524 4.83 15.41 10.85
C VAL A 524 5.70 16.27 9.93
N GLU A 525 5.34 17.54 9.76
CA GLU A 525 6.12 18.50 8.97
C GLU A 525 7.54 18.66 9.52
N LYS A 526 7.67 18.87 10.84
CA LYS A 526 8.98 18.95 11.49
C LYS A 526 9.78 17.67 11.26
N TRP A 527 9.14 16.51 11.43
CA TRP A 527 9.81 15.22 11.24
C TRP A 527 10.35 15.07 9.81
N LEU A 528 9.58 15.42 8.77
CA LEU A 528 10.05 15.38 7.38
C LEU A 528 11.10 16.44 7.07
N HIS A 529 10.98 17.63 7.65
CA HIS A 529 11.97 18.70 7.46
C HIS A 529 13.37 18.27 7.92
N GLU A 530 13.47 17.52 9.03
CA GLU A 530 14.73 16.96 9.51
C GLU A 530 15.37 15.96 8.52
N TRP A 531 14.58 15.32 7.65
CA TRP A 531 15.11 14.45 6.59
C TRP A 531 15.73 15.26 5.45
N GLY A 532 15.08 16.36 5.06
CA GLY A 532 15.61 17.28 4.04
C GLY A 532 16.97 17.84 4.43
N ILE A 533 17.15 18.25 5.69
CA ILE A 533 18.44 18.72 6.22
C ILE A 533 19.53 17.63 6.09
N SER A 534 19.16 16.36 6.20
CA SER A 534 20.09 15.23 6.15
C SER A 534 20.49 14.81 4.73
N SER A 535 20.16 15.60 3.70
CA SER A 535 20.37 15.27 2.27
C SER A 535 19.75 13.92 1.88
N ILE A 536 18.62 13.57 2.48
CA ILE A 536 17.85 12.39 2.14
C ILE A 536 16.77 12.80 1.14
N PHE A 537 16.90 12.31 -0.10
CA PHE A 537 15.98 12.68 -1.19
C PHE A 537 14.76 11.77 -1.28
N GLU A 538 14.88 10.51 -0.85
CA GLU A 538 13.81 9.51 -0.97
C GLU A 538 13.71 8.61 0.26
N GLU A 539 12.49 8.16 0.57
CA GLU A 539 12.20 7.13 1.55
C GLU A 539 11.07 6.24 1.04
N GLY A 540 11.27 4.91 1.05
CA GLY A 540 10.29 3.98 0.44
C GLY A 540 10.05 4.22 -1.05
N SER A 541 11.09 4.66 -1.77
CA SER A 541 11.01 5.09 -3.17
C SER A 541 10.08 6.29 -3.43
N PHE A 542 9.76 7.06 -2.38
CA PHE A 542 8.97 8.27 -2.46
C PHE A 542 9.83 9.53 -2.21
N PRO A 543 9.76 10.59 -3.04
CA PRO A 543 10.53 11.81 -2.82
C PRO A 543 10.13 12.51 -1.52
N VAL A 544 11.07 12.66 -0.59
CA VAL A 544 10.83 13.27 0.72
C VAL A 544 10.41 14.73 0.59
N PHE A 545 10.98 15.45 -0.37
CA PHE A 545 10.62 16.83 -0.67
C PHE A 545 9.15 16.97 -1.07
N GLN A 546 8.64 16.10 -1.95
CA GLN A 546 7.24 16.13 -2.36
C GLN A 546 6.30 15.87 -1.17
N ALA A 547 6.68 14.95 -0.27
CA ALA A 547 5.93 14.73 0.99
C ALA A 547 5.89 16.00 1.84
N LEU A 548 7.05 16.64 2.02
CA LEU A 548 7.20 17.82 2.86
C LEU A 548 6.36 18.99 2.34
N GLU A 549 6.44 19.32 1.05
CA GLU A 549 5.66 20.42 0.46
C GLU A 549 4.15 20.15 0.49
N THR A 550 3.75 18.91 0.21
CA THR A 550 2.35 18.51 0.35
C THR A 550 1.86 18.74 1.78
N ILE A 551 2.66 18.38 2.78
CA ILE A 551 2.30 18.49 4.19
C ILE A 551 2.30 19.95 4.67
N ARG A 552 3.24 20.79 4.18
CA ARG A 552 3.24 22.23 4.42
C ARG A 552 1.93 22.86 3.95
N LEU A 553 1.55 22.58 2.71
CA LEU A 553 0.29 23.05 2.14
C LEU A 553 -0.93 22.58 2.97
N ILE A 554 -0.96 21.30 3.37
CA ILE A 554 -2.02 20.76 4.23
C ILE A 554 -2.09 21.51 5.56
N ASN A 555 -0.95 21.81 6.17
CA ASN A 555 -0.88 22.50 7.45
C ASN A 555 -1.23 23.99 7.33
N GLU A 556 -0.90 24.65 6.23
CA GLU A 556 -1.27 26.03 5.93
C GLU A 556 -2.79 26.18 5.84
N GLU A 557 -3.45 25.32 5.06
CA GLU A 557 -4.91 25.31 4.97
C GLU A 557 -5.57 25.03 6.32
N LYS A 558 -5.04 24.08 7.10
CA LYS A 558 -5.52 23.80 8.47
C LYS A 558 -5.32 24.99 9.40
N ALA A 559 -4.20 25.71 9.28
CA ALA A 559 -3.94 26.91 10.08
C ALA A 559 -4.88 28.07 9.70
N ALA A 560 -5.29 28.15 8.42
CA ALA A 560 -6.33 29.06 7.94
C ALA A 560 -7.76 28.62 8.35
N GLY A 561 -7.90 27.48 9.04
CA GLY A 561 -9.18 26.94 9.49
C GLY A 561 -9.92 26.10 8.45
N ASN A 562 -9.30 25.81 7.31
CA ASN A 562 -9.87 24.94 6.28
C ASN A 562 -9.54 23.46 6.57
N GLU A 563 -10.36 22.57 6.05
CA GLU A 563 -10.11 21.12 6.10
C GLU A 563 -9.73 20.65 4.69
N ILE A 564 -8.60 19.96 4.54
CA ILE A 564 -8.23 19.26 3.29
C ILE A 564 -8.49 17.77 3.46
N TYR A 565 -9.01 17.14 2.40
CA TYR A 565 -9.37 15.73 2.39
C TYR A 565 -8.70 14.91 1.28
N ALA A 566 -8.41 15.53 0.14
CA ALA A 566 -7.77 14.85 -0.98
C ALA A 566 -6.88 15.80 -1.78
N ILE A 567 -5.90 15.20 -2.45
CA ILE A 567 -4.98 15.87 -3.35
C ILE A 567 -4.87 15.05 -4.65
N ALA A 568 -4.53 15.72 -5.74
CA ALA A 568 -4.25 15.11 -7.02
C ALA A 568 -3.29 15.97 -7.83
N LEU A 569 -2.68 15.38 -8.85
CA LEU A 569 -2.03 16.14 -9.91
C LEU A 569 -3.08 16.66 -10.91
N PRO A 570 -2.82 17.78 -11.60
CA PRO A 570 -3.74 18.33 -12.59
C PRO A 570 -3.98 17.40 -13.77
N GLU A 571 -2.93 16.67 -14.17
CA GLU A 571 -2.94 15.73 -15.28
C GLU A 571 -2.38 14.37 -14.80
N ASP A 572 -2.84 13.28 -15.41
CA ASP A 572 -2.23 11.96 -15.21
C ASP A 572 -1.23 11.71 -16.34
N ASP A 573 0.04 11.94 -16.05
CA ASP A 573 1.17 11.71 -16.96
C ASP A 573 1.60 10.22 -17.03
N GLY A 574 0.74 9.30 -16.60
CA GLY A 574 1.03 7.88 -16.53
C GLY A 574 1.98 7.49 -15.40
N GLY A 575 2.22 8.40 -14.45
CA GLY A 575 3.25 8.23 -13.41
C GLY A 575 4.62 8.78 -13.80
N GLY A 576 4.72 9.49 -14.93
CA GLY A 576 5.92 10.17 -15.39
C GLY A 576 6.92 9.27 -16.12
N THR A 577 8.16 9.75 -16.29
CA THR A 577 9.17 9.10 -17.15
C THR A 577 10.15 8.19 -16.39
N GLY A 578 9.89 7.93 -15.12
CA GLY A 578 10.83 7.27 -14.21
C GLY A 578 12.05 8.13 -13.85
N LYS A 579 12.75 7.73 -12.79
CA LYS A 579 13.78 8.49 -12.10
C LYS A 579 15.17 8.34 -12.73
N TYR A 580 15.29 8.46 -14.04
CA TYR A 580 16.57 8.26 -14.74
C TYR A 580 17.43 9.52 -14.78
N THR A 581 16.80 10.68 -14.94
CA THR A 581 17.46 11.98 -15.12
C THR A 581 17.23 12.92 -13.94
N SER A 582 16.24 12.63 -13.10
CA SER A 582 15.85 13.41 -11.92
C SER A 582 15.07 12.51 -10.95
N TYR A 583 15.12 12.81 -9.65
CA TYR A 583 14.19 12.19 -8.68
C TYR A 583 12.76 12.72 -8.79
N ASN A 584 12.57 13.88 -9.43
CA ASN A 584 11.25 14.40 -9.79
C ASN A 584 10.85 13.78 -11.14
N SER A 585 10.28 12.57 -11.09
CA SER A 585 9.84 11.85 -12.30
C SER A 585 8.49 12.32 -12.85
N GLN A 586 7.73 13.09 -12.06
CA GLN A 586 6.41 13.62 -12.40
C GLN A 586 6.39 15.15 -12.23
N HIS A 587 5.51 15.81 -12.98
CA HIS A 587 5.26 17.25 -12.82
C HIS A 587 4.54 17.52 -11.48
N PHE A 588 5.23 18.21 -10.58
CA PHE A 588 4.77 18.50 -9.21
C PHE A 588 4.84 20.01 -8.87
N ASP A 589 4.74 20.87 -9.89
CA ASP A 589 4.71 22.33 -9.72
C ASP A 589 3.35 22.83 -9.23
N LYS A 590 2.28 22.03 -9.41
CA LYS A 590 0.92 22.34 -8.96
C LYS A 590 0.20 21.08 -8.50
N ILE A 591 -0.69 21.23 -7.53
CA ILE A 591 -1.60 20.18 -7.09
C ILE A 591 -3.03 20.69 -7.06
N ILE A 592 -4.00 19.81 -7.27
CA ILE A 592 -5.41 20.10 -7.01
C ILE A 592 -5.73 19.61 -5.60
N THR A 593 -6.33 20.47 -4.77
CA THR A 593 -6.79 20.12 -3.43
C THR A 593 -8.30 20.12 -3.37
N ILE A 594 -8.87 19.14 -2.66
CA ILE A 594 -10.29 19.09 -2.32
C ILE A 594 -10.44 19.23 -0.80
N GLY A 595 -11.33 20.12 -0.39
CA GLY A 595 -11.50 20.45 1.01
C GLY A 595 -12.83 21.13 1.34
N ARG A 596 -12.94 21.59 2.60
CA ARG A 596 -14.06 22.37 3.13
C ARG A 596 -13.51 23.65 3.75
N ARG A 597 -14.07 24.81 3.36
CA ARG A 597 -13.70 26.10 3.94
C ARG A 597 -14.30 26.23 5.34
N GLY A 598 -13.48 26.54 6.34
CA GLY A 598 -13.92 26.55 7.75
C GLY A 598 -15.01 27.57 8.07
N ILE A 599 -14.94 28.75 7.45
CA ILE A 599 -15.85 29.88 7.72
C ILE A 599 -17.23 29.67 7.07
N SER A 600 -17.25 29.13 5.84
CA SER A 600 -18.49 28.98 5.06
C SER A 600 -19.06 27.56 5.08
N GLY A 601 -18.27 26.57 5.50
CA GLY A 601 -18.61 25.15 5.38
C GLY A 601 -18.70 24.66 3.93
N ARG A 602 -18.40 25.51 2.94
CA ARG A 602 -18.51 25.18 1.51
C ARG A 602 -17.35 24.29 1.09
N LEU A 603 -17.68 23.24 0.34
CA LEU A 603 -16.68 22.39 -0.30
C LEU A 603 -16.01 23.12 -1.47
N TYR A 604 -14.72 22.88 -1.67
CA TYR A 604 -13.93 23.47 -2.74
C TYR A 604 -13.06 22.44 -3.46
N SER A 605 -12.65 22.79 -4.68
CA SER A 605 -11.61 22.11 -5.45
C SER A 605 -10.77 23.18 -6.13
N GLU A 606 -9.49 23.28 -5.79
CA GLU A 606 -8.63 24.39 -6.23
C GLU A 606 -7.26 23.90 -6.67
N LEU A 607 -6.74 24.55 -7.72
CA LEU A 607 -5.37 24.35 -8.19
C LEU A 607 -4.43 25.25 -7.41
N VAL A 608 -3.47 24.65 -6.71
CA VAL A 608 -2.53 25.35 -5.83
C VAL A 608 -1.10 25.12 -6.34
N PRO A 609 -0.29 26.19 -6.51
CA PRO A 609 1.11 26.03 -6.84
C PRO A 609 1.89 25.45 -5.66
N ILE A 610 2.87 24.59 -5.95
CA ILE A 610 3.82 24.08 -4.97
C ILE A 610 5.09 24.94 -5.01
N ASN A 611 5.59 25.31 -3.84
CA ASN A 611 6.88 25.98 -3.77
C ASN A 611 8.00 24.97 -4.05
N MET A 612 8.62 25.07 -5.22
CA MET A 612 9.72 24.21 -5.63
C MET A 612 11.09 24.68 -5.09
N GLU A 613 11.15 25.79 -4.34
CA GLU A 613 12.38 26.32 -3.76
C GLU A 613 12.72 25.62 -2.43
N SER A 614 13.51 24.54 -2.51
CA SER A 614 14.27 24.02 -1.36
C SER A 614 15.67 23.61 -1.75
#